data_AF-A0A8X6X9R6-F1
#
_entry.id   AF-A0A8X6X9R6-F1
#
_cell.length_a   1.000
_cell.length_b   1.000
_cell.length_c   1.000
_cell.angle_alpha   90.00
_cell.angle_beta   90.00
_cell.angle_gamma   90.00
#
_symmetry.space_group_name_H-M   'P 1'
#
loop_
_entity.id
_entity.type
_entity.pdbx_description
1 polymer ?
#
loop_
_entity_poly.entity_id
_entity_poly.type
_entity_poly.pdbx_seq_one_letter_code
_entity_poly.pdbx_strand_id
1 'polypeptide(L)'
;MSDHDARARVRKVKKISAPKLADQIATASGKKICELHFADDSIRRNSKAYDEKTGEKICVPLKRLRLQNFVVPIIFKSFPKYLSNSTNPARECPEHRQQRLENEHFQRSIQENIHSQ
;
A
#
# COMPACT_ATOMS: atom_id res chain seq x y z
N MET A 1 -35.94 -29.02 36.23
CA MET A 1 -35.46 -29.10 34.84
C MET A 1 -36.30 -28.12 34.05
N SER A 2 -35.82 -27.03 33.45
CA SER A 2 -34.47 -26.58 33.13
C SER A 2 -34.59 -25.13 32.67
N ASP A 3 -33.77 -24.24 33.22
CA ASP A 3 -33.59 -22.87 32.75
C ASP A 3 -32.98 -22.87 31.35
N HIS A 4 -33.50 -22.04 30.44
CA HIS A 4 -32.79 -21.73 29.20
C HIS A 4 -33.00 -20.26 28.81
N ASP A 5 -32.38 -19.37 29.59
CA ASP A 5 -32.26 -17.95 29.25
C ASP A 5 -31.38 -17.76 28.01
N ALA A 6 -32.01 -17.41 26.88
CA ALA A 6 -31.34 -17.08 25.62
C ALA A 6 -30.76 -15.66 25.68
N ARG A 7 -29.51 -15.54 26.11
CA ARG A 7 -28.80 -14.25 26.19
C ARG A 7 -28.45 -13.72 24.80
N ALA A 8 -29.16 -12.67 24.36
CA ALA A 8 -28.88 -11.95 23.12
C ALA A 8 -27.42 -11.43 23.10
N ARG A 9 -26.62 -11.89 22.13
CA ARG A 9 -25.28 -11.35 21.87
C ARG A 9 -25.40 -9.99 21.20
N VAL A 10 -25.45 -8.92 22.00
CA VAL A 10 -25.25 -7.55 21.49
C VAL A 10 -23.86 -7.49 20.87
N ARG A 11 -23.78 -7.38 19.54
CA ARG A 11 -22.52 -7.11 18.84
C ARG A 11 -22.06 -5.73 19.27
N LYS A 12 -21.03 -5.64 20.12
CA LYS A 12 -20.34 -4.38 20.41
C LYS A 12 -19.84 -3.80 19.08
N VAL A 13 -20.53 -2.79 18.58
CA VAL A 13 -20.04 -2.00 17.44
C VAL A 13 -18.76 -1.32 17.92
N LYS A 14 -17.64 -1.68 17.30
CA LYS A 14 -16.34 -1.05 17.58
C LYS A 14 -16.50 0.42 17.19
N LYS A 15 -16.46 1.33 18.16
CA LYS A 15 -16.51 2.77 17.91
C LYS A 15 -15.33 3.12 17.00
N ILE A 16 -15.59 3.67 15.83
CA ILE A 16 -14.56 4.22 14.95
C ILE A 16 -14.21 5.58 15.54
N SER A 17 -13.04 5.68 16.18
CA SER A 17 -12.54 6.96 16.68
C SER A 17 -12.14 7.85 15.50
N ALA A 18 -12.43 9.15 15.60
CA ALA A 18 -11.93 10.11 14.63
C ALA A 18 -10.39 10.06 14.56
N PRO A 19 -9.79 10.07 13.36
CA PRO A 19 -8.33 10.10 13.22
C PRO A 19 -7.77 11.39 13.81
N LYS A 20 -6.65 11.30 14.52
CA LYS A 20 -5.98 12.48 15.08
C LYS A 20 -5.51 13.37 13.95
N LEU A 21 -5.35 14.67 14.22
CA LEU A 21 -4.89 15.63 13.21
C LEU A 21 -3.51 15.28 12.63
N ALA A 22 -2.67 14.58 13.41
CA ALA A 22 -1.36 14.09 12.96
C ALA A 22 -1.48 12.99 11.88
N ASP A 23 -2.57 12.22 11.89
CA ASP A 23 -2.81 11.06 11.02
C ASP A 23 -3.56 11.47 9.73
N GLN A 24 -3.74 12.79 9.53
CA GLN A 24 -4.43 13.38 8.39
C GLN A 24 -3.44 14.04 7.44
N ILE A 25 -3.57 13.71 6.17
CA ILE A 25 -2.75 14.19 5.07
C ILE A 25 -3.56 15.23 4.30
N ALA A 26 -3.00 16.43 4.11
CA ALA A 26 -3.60 17.46 3.28
C ALA A 26 -3.35 17.15 1.79
N THR A 27 -4.41 17.15 0.99
CA THR A 27 -4.33 17.04 -0.47
C THR A 27 -4.06 18.40 -1.11
N ALA A 28 -3.68 18.41 -2.38
CA ALA A 28 -3.51 19.64 -3.16
C ALA A 28 -4.79 20.51 -3.19
N SER A 29 -5.97 19.89 -3.10
CA SER A 29 -7.28 20.58 -3.02
C SER A 29 -7.63 21.10 -1.62
N GLY A 30 -6.73 20.99 -0.64
CA GLY A 30 -6.94 21.43 0.75
C GLY A 30 -7.82 20.49 1.59
N LYS A 31 -8.34 19.40 1.01
CA LYS A 31 -9.08 18.36 1.74
C LYS A 31 -8.12 17.53 2.58
N LYS A 32 -8.59 16.98 3.69
CA LYS A 32 -7.81 16.10 4.56
C LYS A 32 -8.26 14.66 4.39
N ILE A 33 -7.31 13.76 4.13
CA ILE A 33 -7.54 12.31 3.99
C ILE A 33 -6.77 11.60 5.09
N CYS A 34 -7.34 10.56 5.69
CA CYS A 34 -6.64 9.73 6.67
C CYS A 34 -5.50 8.94 6.01
N GLU A 35 -4.36 8.80 6.71
CA GLU A 35 -3.20 8.04 6.23
C GLU A 35 -3.52 6.60 5.79
N LEU A 36 -4.54 5.99 6.38
CA LEU A 36 -5.00 4.62 6.09
C LEU A 36 -5.54 4.43 4.65
N HIS A 37 -5.68 5.51 3.89
CA HIS A 37 -6.06 5.45 2.47
C HIS A 37 -4.86 5.31 1.52
N PHE A 38 -3.64 5.39 2.05
CA PHE A 38 -2.39 5.35 1.30
C PHE A 38 -1.54 4.15 1.72
N ALA A 39 -0.65 3.71 0.84
CA ALA A 39 0.37 2.73 1.21
C ALA A 39 1.38 3.35 2.19
N ASP A 40 1.89 2.57 3.15
CA ASP A 40 2.81 3.09 4.16
C ASP A 40 4.08 3.70 3.58
N ASP A 41 4.61 3.11 2.50
CA ASP A 41 5.82 3.58 1.81
C ASP A 41 5.60 4.92 1.10
N SER A 42 4.34 5.22 0.75
CA SER A 42 3.97 6.44 0.04
C SER A 42 3.86 7.67 0.97
N ILE A 43 3.97 7.45 2.29
CA ILE A 43 3.89 8.49 3.32
C ILE A 43 5.28 8.81 3.86
N ARG A 44 5.70 10.06 3.70
CA ARG A 44 6.91 10.61 4.32
C ARG A 44 6.63 11.00 5.76
N ARG A 45 7.20 10.22 6.68
CA ARG A 45 7.19 10.48 8.13
C ARG A 45 8.42 11.23 8.61
N ASN A 46 9.56 11.06 7.92
CA ASN A 46 10.84 11.61 8.34
C ASN A 46 11.45 12.50 7.25
N SER A 47 12.12 13.57 7.66
CA SER A 47 13.07 14.32 6.84
C SER A 47 14.46 13.73 7.01
N LYS A 48 15.24 13.73 5.93
CA LYS A 48 16.62 13.25 5.92
C LYS A 48 17.48 14.38 5.38
N ALA A 49 18.55 14.69 6.08
CA ALA A 49 19.57 15.64 5.65
C ALA A 49 20.95 15.07 5.99
N TYR A 50 21.99 15.53 5.29
CA TYR A 50 23.36 15.23 5.65
C TYR A 50 23.95 16.43 6.36
N ASP A 51 24.69 16.19 7.44
CA ASP A 51 25.53 17.21 8.03
C ASP A 51 26.78 17.38 7.16
N GLU A 52 26.97 18.57 6.62
CA GLU A 52 28.05 18.89 5.68
C GLU A 52 29.44 18.74 6.32
N LYS A 53 29.53 18.86 7.66
CA LYS A 53 30.82 18.80 8.37
C LYS A 53 31.24 17.38 8.72
N THR A 54 30.29 16.57 9.19
CA THR A 54 30.56 15.21 9.69
C THR A 54 30.26 14.14 8.64
N GLY A 55 29.51 14.49 7.58
CA GLY A 55 28.99 13.53 6.60
C GLY A 55 27.87 12.64 7.16
N GLU A 56 27.44 12.86 8.41
CA GLU A 56 26.45 12.02 9.06
C GLU A 56 25.04 12.28 8.53
N LYS A 57 24.25 11.22 8.48
CA LYS A 57 22.86 11.27 8.03
C LYS A 57 21.93 11.55 9.19
N ILE A 58 21.39 12.76 9.24
CA ILE A 58 20.42 13.17 10.25
C ILE A 58 19.01 12.83 9.74
N CYS A 59 18.29 12.04 10.53
CA CYS A 59 16.88 11.71 10.28
C CYS A 59 16.00 12.29 11.39
N VAL A 60 15.06 13.16 11.02
CA VAL A 60 14.15 13.83 11.98
C VAL A 60 12.70 13.54 11.63
N PRO A 61 11.82 13.19 12.60
CA PRO A 61 10.40 13.03 12.35
C PRO A 61 9.74 14.36 11.96
N LEU A 62 8.83 14.31 10.99
CA LEU A 62 8.05 15.47 10.55
C LEU A 62 6.89 15.74 11.51
N LYS A 63 6.64 17.02 11.80
CA LYS A 63 5.47 17.45 12.58
C LYS A 63 4.12 17.11 11.91
N ARG A 64 4.11 17.01 10.57
CA ARG A 64 2.95 16.64 9.76
C ARG A 64 3.37 15.65 8.71
N LEU A 65 2.54 14.63 8.50
CA LEU A 65 2.70 13.66 7.43
C LEU A 65 2.64 14.35 6.06
N ARG A 66 3.49 13.90 5.14
CA ARG A 66 3.49 14.35 3.74
C ARG A 66 3.47 13.15 2.82
N LEU A 67 2.81 13.26 1.67
CA LEU A 67 2.90 12.23 0.64
C LEU A 67 4.20 12.38 -0.14
N GLN A 68 4.65 11.28 -0.74
CA GLN A 68 5.57 11.37 -1.88
C GLN A 68 4.87 12.02 -3.08
N ASN A 69 5.65 12.52 -4.03
CA ASN A 69 5.12 13.16 -5.21
C ASN A 69 4.29 12.16 -6.03
N PHE A 70 3.18 12.63 -6.62
CA PHE A 70 2.30 11.86 -7.51
C PHE A 70 1.59 10.65 -6.87
N VAL A 71 1.58 10.53 -5.54
CA VAL A 71 0.85 9.47 -4.84
C VAL A 71 -0.66 9.79 -4.81
N VAL A 72 -1.47 8.77 -5.13
CA VAL A 72 -2.93 8.82 -5.04
C VAL A 72 -3.43 7.85 -3.96
N PRO A 73 -4.61 8.09 -3.36
CA PRO A 73 -5.22 7.15 -2.43
C PRO A 73 -5.70 5.89 -3.17
N ILE A 74 -5.39 4.72 -2.63
CA ILE A 74 -5.69 3.42 -3.26
C ILE A 74 -6.44 2.46 -2.34
N ILE A 75 -6.48 2.76 -1.03
CA ILE A 75 -7.18 1.93 -0.04
C ILE A 75 -8.52 2.58 0.31
N PHE A 76 -9.63 1.91 0.01
CA PHE A 76 -10.98 2.37 0.31
C PHE A 76 -11.78 1.27 1.01
N LYS A 77 -11.96 1.40 2.33
CA LYS A 77 -12.53 0.34 3.20
C LYS A 77 -13.97 -0.06 2.87
N SER A 78 -14.76 0.85 2.28
CA SER A 78 -16.14 0.59 1.87
C SER A 78 -16.25 -0.06 0.49
N PHE A 79 -15.15 -0.24 -0.23
CA PHE A 79 -15.11 -0.78 -1.58
C PHE A 79 -14.54 -2.20 -1.60
N PRO A 80 -14.98 -3.05 -2.56
CA PRO A 80 -14.43 -4.38 -2.74
C PRO A 80 -12.91 -4.36 -2.87
N LYS A 81 -12.24 -5.34 -2.26
CA LYS A 81 -10.76 -5.42 -2.22
C LYS A 81 -10.12 -5.32 -3.60
N TYR A 82 -10.72 -5.90 -4.64
CA TYR A 82 -10.17 -5.84 -6.00
C TYR A 82 -10.12 -4.41 -6.58
N LEU A 83 -10.90 -3.47 -6.03
CA LEU A 83 -10.86 -2.03 -6.39
C LEU A 83 -10.06 -1.19 -5.39
N SER A 84 -9.74 -1.75 -4.22
CA SER A 84 -9.22 -1.03 -3.06
C SER A 84 -7.95 -1.66 -2.49
N ASN A 85 -7.00 -2.02 -3.36
CA ASN A 85 -5.78 -2.69 -2.94
C ASN A 85 -4.53 -2.05 -3.53
N SER A 86 -3.57 -1.77 -2.65
CA SER A 86 -2.22 -1.33 -3.01
C SER A 86 -1.39 -2.45 -3.63
N THR A 87 -1.79 -3.70 -3.40
CA THR A 87 -1.02 -4.90 -3.77
C THR A 87 -1.59 -5.58 -5.01
N ASN A 88 -2.58 -4.98 -5.68
CA ASN A 88 -3.00 -5.53 -6.97
C ASN A 88 -1.82 -5.37 -7.93
N PRO A 89 -1.28 -6.48 -8.50
CA PRO A 89 -0.26 -6.34 -9.51
C PRO A 89 -0.84 -5.47 -10.61
N ALA A 90 -0.11 -4.40 -10.95
CA ALA A 90 -0.45 -3.61 -12.11
C ALA A 90 -0.59 -4.57 -13.29
N ARG A 91 -1.57 -4.33 -14.16
CA ARG A 91 -1.64 -5.07 -15.42
C ARG A 91 -0.27 -4.93 -16.09
N GLU A 92 0.37 -6.06 -16.36
CA GLU A 92 1.65 -6.10 -17.04
C GLU A 92 1.54 -5.26 -18.32
N CYS A 93 2.51 -4.36 -18.56
CA CYS A 93 2.46 -3.57 -19.78
C CYS A 93 2.61 -4.51 -20.99
N PRO A 94 2.02 -4.18 -22.15
CA PRO A 94 2.06 -5.04 -23.33
C PRO A 94 3.47 -5.49 -23.71
N GLU A 95 4.45 -4.59 -23.60
CA GLU A 95 5.85 -4.82 -23.94
C GLU A 95 6.51 -5.83 -22.99
N HIS A 96 6.34 -5.67 -21.68
CA HIS A 96 6.85 -6.62 -20.69
C HIS A 96 6.21 -8.00 -20.85
N ARG A 97 4.90 -8.03 -21.11
CA ARG A 97 4.17 -9.28 -21.37
C ARG A 97 4.74 -9.99 -22.59
N GLN A 98 5.00 -9.24 -23.66
CA GLN A 98 5.53 -9.79 -24.90
C GLN A 98 6.95 -10.33 -24.70
N GLN A 99 7.83 -9.56 -24.07
CA GLN A 99 9.20 -9.97 -23.75
C GLN A 99 9.22 -11.25 -22.89
N ARG A 100 8.33 -11.35 -21.90
CA ARG A 100 8.23 -12.55 -21.06
C ARG A 100 7.82 -13.77 -21.88
N LEU A 101 6.84 -13.65 -22.77
CA LEU A 101 6.41 -14.74 -23.65
C LEU A 101 7.52 -15.18 -24.63
N GLU A 102 8.26 -14.22 -25.19
CA GLU A 102 9.41 -14.49 -26.07
C GLU A 102 10.52 -15.23 -25.33
N ASN A 103 10.86 -14.80 -24.11
CA ASN A 103 11.85 -15.46 -23.26
C ASN A 103 11.40 -16.88 -22.85
N GLU A 104 10.13 -17.06 -22.49
CA GLU A 104 9.55 -18.37 -22.18
C GLU A 104 9.59 -19.32 -23.38
N HIS A 105 9.41 -18.80 -24.60
CA HIS A 105 9.55 -19.59 -25.81
C HIS A 105 11.01 -19.97 -26.08
N PHE A 106 11.93 -19.01 -25.97
CA PHE A 106 13.36 -19.22 -26.17
C PHE A 106 13.93 -20.27 -25.20
N GLN A 107 13.57 -20.19 -23.91
CA GLN A 107 14.00 -21.15 -22.90
C GLN A 107 13.50 -22.56 -23.18
N ARG A 108 12.24 -22.71 -23.64
CA ARG A 108 11.69 -24.00 -24.04
C ARG A 108 12.46 -24.61 -25.21
N SER A 109 12.74 -23.83 -26.25
CA SER A 109 13.52 -24.30 -27.40
C SER A 109 14.93 -24.76 -27.01
N ILE A 110 15.58 -24.07 -26.06
CA ILE A 110 16.89 -24.50 -25.52
C ILE A 110 16.75 -25.85 -24.79
N GLN A 111 15.75 -25.98 -23.91
CA GLN A 111 15.55 -27.21 -23.14
C GLN A 111 15.26 -28.41 -24.04
N GLU A 112 14.40 -28.24 -25.04
CA GLU A 112 14.07 -29.26 -26.03
C GLU A 112 15.32 -29.69 -26.82
N ASN A 113 16.15 -28.73 -27.26
CA ASN A 113 17.39 -29.03 -27.96
C ASN A 113 18.34 -29.89 -27.09
N ILE A 114 18.52 -29.50 -25.82
CA ILE A 114 19.38 -30.24 -24.87
C ILE A 114 18.85 -31.66 -24.61
N HIS A 115 17.53 -31.85 -24.56
CA HIS A 115 16.93 -33.18 -24.31
C HIS A 115 16.87 -34.07 -25.57
N SER A 116 17.09 -33.48 -26.75
CA SER A 116 17.08 -34.19 -28.03
C SER A 116 18.46 -34.68 -28.52
N GLN A 117 19.51 -34.44 -27.74
CA GLN A 117 20.89 -34.92 -27.98
C GLN A 117 21.22 -36.10 -27.06
#